data_AF-A0A7C1DBM3-F1
#
_entry.id   AF-A0A7C1DBM3-F1
#
_cell.length_a   1.000
_cell.length_b   1.000
_cell.length_c   1.000
_cell.angle_alpha   90.00
_cell.angle_beta   90.00
_cell.angle_gamma   90.00
#
_symmetry.space_group_name_H-M   'P 1'
#
loop_
_entity.id
_entity.type
_entity.pdbx_description
1 polymer ?
#
loop_
_entity_poly.entity_id
_entity_poly.type
_entity_poly.pdbx_seq_one_letter_code
_entity_poly.pdbx_strand_id
1 'polypeptide(L)' 'MLKIEGEIMAKKAKPAGTGRKKKETPNLADYQAEISERAKEIYAERTAKNEPGDAMSDWLEAEKQISKKHKF' A
#
# COMPACT_ATOMS: atom_id res chain seq x y z
N MET A 1 30.00 35.48 16.28
CA MET A 1 30.58 34.16 16.00
C MET A 1 30.03 33.20 17.04
N LEU A 2 28.98 32.46 16.71
CA LEU A 2 28.54 31.27 17.44
C LEU A 2 27.69 30.47 16.44
N LYS A 3 28.24 29.33 16.05
CA LYS A 3 27.74 28.40 15.04
C LYS A 3 26.60 27.62 15.66
N ILE A 4 25.45 27.58 15.00
CA ILE A 4 24.36 26.64 15.33
C ILE A 4 24.41 25.56 14.26
N GLU A 5 24.95 24.42 14.66
CA GLU A 5 24.90 23.13 14.01
C GLU A 5 23.40 22.76 13.88
N GLY A 6 22.85 22.41 12.72
CA GLY A 6 23.17 21.19 11.99
C GLY A 6 22.24 20.05 12.43
N GLU A 7 20.95 20.10 12.09
CA GLU A 7 20.06 18.95 12.27
C GLU A 7 19.26 18.66 10.99
N ILE A 8 19.93 17.94 10.09
CA ILE A 8 19.31 17.23 8.96
C ILE A 8 18.70 15.93 9.50
N MET A 9 17.38 15.89 9.72
CA MET A 9 16.68 14.62 9.96
C MET A 9 16.56 13.85 8.63
N ALA A 10 17.66 13.18 8.28
CA ALA A 10 17.74 12.22 7.22
C ALA A 10 17.00 10.92 7.62
N LYS A 11 16.01 10.56 6.79
CA LYS A 11 15.68 9.20 6.35
C LYS A 11 15.92 8.09 7.38
N LYS A 12 14.86 7.69 8.10
CA LYS A 12 14.84 6.39 8.77
C LYS A 12 14.58 5.31 7.71
N ALA A 13 15.64 4.69 7.24
CA ALA A 13 15.59 3.43 6.49
C ALA A 13 16.03 2.27 7.40
N LYS A 14 15.40 1.10 7.18
CA LYS A 14 15.76 -0.29 7.53
C LYS A 14 15.08 -0.90 8.78
N PRO A 15 14.84 -2.23 8.81
CA PRO A 15 15.39 -3.25 7.91
C PRO A 15 14.39 -4.05 7.07
N ALA A 16 14.87 -4.41 5.87
CA ALA A 16 14.39 -5.54 5.12
C ALA A 16 14.55 -6.82 5.97
N GLY A 17 13.43 -7.29 6.53
CA GLY A 17 13.34 -8.61 7.11
C GLY A 17 13.18 -9.64 6.01
N THR A 18 14.26 -10.33 5.65
CA THR A 18 14.19 -11.56 4.85
C THR A 18 13.67 -12.69 5.74
N GLY A 19 12.36 -12.70 5.99
CA GLY A 19 11.65 -13.85 6.53
C GLY A 19 11.34 -14.82 5.41
N ARG A 20 11.90 -16.03 5.48
CA ARG A 20 11.56 -17.15 4.58
C ARG A 20 10.04 -17.33 4.52
N LYS A 21 9.49 -17.13 3.32
CA LYS A 21 8.08 -17.36 2.96
C LYS A 21 7.69 -18.80 3.32
N LYS A 22 6.96 -18.97 4.43
CA LYS A 22 6.10 -20.15 4.55
C LYS A 22 5.00 -19.99 3.50
N LYS A 23 4.84 -20.99 2.64
CA LYS A 23 3.66 -21.12 1.79
C LYS A 23 2.50 -21.49 2.70
N GLU A 24 1.95 -20.48 3.36
CA GLU A 24 0.72 -20.61 4.13
C GLU A 24 -0.43 -20.28 3.19
N THR A 25 -1.51 -21.06 3.29
CA THR A 25 -2.83 -20.82 2.69
C THR A 25 -3.12 -19.32 2.57
N PRO A 26 -3.74 -18.82 1.47
CA PRO A 26 -3.97 -17.39 1.30
C PRO A 26 -4.67 -16.84 2.55
N ASN A 27 -3.89 -16.11 3.35
CA ASN A 27 -4.33 -15.61 4.64
C ASN A 27 -5.29 -14.46 4.35
N LEU A 28 -6.47 -14.48 4.97
CA LEU A 28 -7.45 -13.42 4.80
C LEU A 28 -6.85 -12.04 5.11
N ALA A 29 -5.91 -11.97 6.08
CA ALA A 29 -5.19 -10.75 6.39
C ALA A 29 -4.31 -10.26 5.22
N ASP A 30 -3.63 -11.17 4.52
CA ASP A 30 -2.80 -10.82 3.37
C ASP A 30 -3.67 -10.41 2.17
N TYR A 31 -4.83 -11.06 1.98
CA TYR A 31 -5.82 -10.67 0.97
C TYR A 31 -6.36 -9.26 1.24
N GLN A 32 -6.75 -8.95 2.47
CA GLN A 32 -7.20 -7.62 2.86
C GLN A 32 -6.10 -6.56 2.72
N ALA A 33 -4.85 -6.92 3.03
CA ALA A 33 -3.71 -6.03 2.85
C ALA A 33 -3.48 -5.71 1.37
N GLU A 34 -3.54 -6.72 0.47
CA GLU A 34 -3.46 -6.49 -0.98
C GLU A 34 -4.59 -5.57 -1.45
N ILE A 35 -5.83 -5.75 -0.96
CA ILE A 35 -6.97 -4.87 -1.34
C ILE A 35 -6.72 -3.44 -0.88
N SER A 36 -6.27 -3.27 0.37
CA SER A 36 -5.98 -1.94 0.91
C SER A 36 -4.88 -1.22 0.14
N GLU A 37 -3.81 -1.93 -0.23
CA GLU A 37 -2.73 -1.38 -1.04
C GLU A 37 -3.24 -0.97 -2.42
N ARG A 38 -3.98 -1.85 -3.10
CA ARG A 38 -4.50 -1.56 -4.44
C ARG A 38 -5.54 -0.43 -4.45
N ALA A 39 -6.38 -0.32 -3.43
CA ALA A 39 -7.34 0.77 -3.31
C ALA A 39 -6.64 2.15 -3.18
N LYS A 40 -5.49 2.20 -2.48
CA LYS A 40 -4.68 3.43 -2.37
C LYS A 40 -4.05 3.81 -3.72
N GLU A 41 -3.61 2.84 -4.50
CA GLU A 41 -3.11 3.07 -5.86
C GLU A 41 -4.22 3.63 -6.76
N ILE A 42 -5.42 3.03 -6.73
CA ILE A 42 -6.58 3.49 -7.50
C ILE A 42 -6.94 4.93 -7.11
N TYR A 43 -6.97 5.24 -5.81
CA TYR A 43 -7.16 6.60 -5.31
C TYR A 43 -6.12 7.57 -5.87
N ALA A 44 -4.83 7.20 -5.84
CA ALA A 44 -3.75 8.03 -6.35
C ALA A 44 -3.87 8.26 -7.87
N GLU A 45 -4.22 7.22 -8.63
CA GLU A 45 -4.46 7.31 -10.07
C GLU A 45 -5.67 8.22 -10.39
N ARG A 46 -6.78 8.03 -9.68
CA ARG A 46 -8.02 8.79 -9.84
C ARG A 46 -7.81 10.27 -9.52
N THR A 47 -7.14 10.57 -8.40
CA THR A 47 -6.83 11.95 -8.01
C THR A 47 -5.84 12.61 -8.96
N ALA A 48 -4.84 11.88 -9.46
CA ALA A 48 -3.92 12.41 -10.46
C ALA A 48 -4.61 12.75 -11.80
N LYS A 49 -5.67 12.02 -12.17
CA LYS A 49 -6.47 12.25 -13.38
C LYS A 49 -7.67 13.18 -13.16
N ASN A 50 -7.92 13.60 -11.92
CA ASN A 50 -9.10 14.35 -11.53
C ASN A 50 -10.43 13.66 -11.91
N GLU A 51 -10.43 12.32 -11.82
CA GLU A 51 -11.59 11.49 -12.13
C GLU A 51 -12.57 11.44 -10.95
N PRO A 52 -13.90 11.42 -11.21
CA PRO A 52 -14.90 11.32 -10.16
C PRO A 52 -14.84 9.94 -9.49
N GLY A 53 -15.13 9.92 -8.19
CA GLY A 53 -15.17 8.69 -7.40
C GLY A 53 -14.86 8.95 -5.92
N ASP A 54 -14.93 7.90 -5.13
CA ASP A 54 -14.69 7.94 -3.68
C ASP A 54 -13.90 6.71 -3.22
N ALA A 55 -13.48 6.73 -1.96
CA ALA A 55 -12.70 5.66 -1.38
C ALA A 55 -13.42 4.30 -1.39
N MET A 56 -14.75 4.29 -1.33
CA MET A 56 -15.55 3.06 -1.39
C MET A 56 -15.48 2.43 -2.78
N SER A 57 -15.64 3.25 -3.82
CA SER A 57 -15.51 2.83 -5.22
C SER A 57 -14.10 2.33 -5.51
N ASP A 58 -13.08 3.03 -5.01
CA ASP A 58 -11.66 2.64 -5.14
C ASP A 58 -11.40 1.28 -4.47
N TRP A 59 -12.03 1.01 -3.31
CA TRP A 59 -11.93 -0.26 -2.59
C TRP A 59 -12.63 -1.43 -3.30
N LEU A 60 -13.85 -1.21 -3.79
CA LEU A 60 -14.61 -2.23 -4.53
C LEU A 60 -13.90 -2.65 -5.82
N GLU A 61 -13.30 -1.69 -6.53
CA GLU A 61 -12.54 -1.99 -7.74
C GLU A 61 -11.24 -2.75 -7.40
N ALA A 62 -10.56 -2.41 -6.29
CA ALA A 62 -9.42 -3.17 -5.78
C ALA A 62 -9.79 -4.63 -5.43
N GLU A 63 -10.88 -4.83 -4.68
CA GLU A 63 -11.38 -6.17 -4.33
C GLU A 63 -11.70 -7.00 -5.57
N LYS A 64 -12.37 -6.40 -6.56
CA LYS A 64 -12.67 -7.06 -7.84
C LYS A 64 -11.42 -7.45 -8.64
N GLN A 65 -10.36 -6.66 -8.57
CA GLN A 65 -9.08 -6.98 -9.23
C GLN A 65 -8.35 -8.13 -8.53
N ILE A 66 -8.38 -8.17 -7.20
CA ILE A 66 -7.60 -9.13 -6.40
C ILE A 66 -8.33 -10.47 -6.23
N SER A 67 -9.66 -10.47 -6.11
CA SER A 67 -10.48 -11.69 -6.13
C SER A 67 -10.22 -12.55 -7.37
N LYS A 68 -10.09 -11.91 -8.55
CA LYS A 68 -9.72 -12.59 -9.81
C LYS A 68 -8.35 -13.29 -9.75
N LYS A 69 -7.41 -12.71 -9.00
CA LYS A 69 -6.04 -13.23 -8.85
C LYS A 69 -6.00 -14.44 -7.92
N HIS A 70 -6.85 -14.46 -6.90
CA HIS A 70 -6.79 -15.47 -5.84
C HIS A 70 -7.86 -16.57 -5.90
N LYS A 71 -8.86 -16.51 -6.81
CA LYS A 71 -10.00 -17.46 -6.82
C LYS A 71 -10.56 -17.69 -5.41
N PHE A 72 -10.75 -16.60 -4.66
CA PHE A 72 -11.63 -16.64 -3.50
C PHE A 72 -13.09 -16.79 -3.94
#